data_AF-A0A534JVD3-F1
#
_entry.id   AF-A0A534JVD3-F1
#
_cell.length_a   1.000
_cell.length_b   1.000
_cell.length_c   1.000
_cell.angle_alpha   90.00
_cell.angle_beta   90.00
_cell.angle_gamma   90.00
#
_symmetry.space_group_name_H-M   'P 1'
#
loop_
_entity.id
_entity.type
_entity.pdbx_description
1 polymer ?
#
loop_
_entity_poly.entity_id
_entity_poly.type
_entity_poly.pdbx_seq_one_letter_code
_entity_poly.pdbx_strand_id
1 'polypeptide(L)'
;MDWSVWRDEFPTLRTTTYLNTCSLAPLAVRVRAAHERFLDEWEALGASAWYEVWISALDALRAKVARVLGAKKEEIALAPSVSVALSAVASALDYAERPRVVLSDME
;
A
#
# COMPACT_ATOMS: atom_id res chain seq x y z
N MET A 1 -23.49 4.42 11.12
CA MET A 1 -22.02 4.34 11.21
C MET A 1 -21.57 5.56 11.98
N ASP A 2 -20.80 5.36 13.05
CA ASP A 2 -20.23 6.46 13.83
C ASP A 2 -18.86 6.86 13.24
N TRP A 3 -18.76 8.09 12.75
CA TRP A 3 -17.53 8.62 12.12
C TRP A 3 -16.53 9.14 13.13
N SER A 4 -16.95 9.40 14.38
CA SER A 4 -16.06 9.92 15.42
C SER A 4 -14.93 8.94 15.73
N VAL A 5 -15.27 7.65 15.84
CA VAL A 5 -14.32 6.54 16.03
C VAL A 5 -13.26 6.50 14.93
N TRP A 6 -13.63 6.75 13.68
CA TRP A 6 -12.68 6.79 12.56
C TRP A 6 -11.83 8.06 12.56
N ARG A 7 -12.39 9.20 12.97
CA ARG A 7 -11.63 10.45 13.10
C ARG A 7 -10.58 10.34 14.20
N ASP A 8 -10.88 9.65 15.29
CA ASP A 8 -9.98 9.48 16.43
C ASP A 8 -8.73 8.65 16.12
N GLU A 9 -8.75 7.86 15.04
CA GLU A 9 -7.55 7.19 14.52
C GLU A 9 -6.48 8.15 14.01
N PHE A 10 -6.82 9.42 13.76
CA PHE A 10 -5.92 10.40 13.16
C PHE A 10 -5.71 11.59 14.11
N PRO A 11 -4.72 11.54 15.03
CA PRO A 11 -4.47 12.60 16.01
C PRO A 11 -4.27 13.98 15.40
N THR A 12 -3.69 14.06 14.18
CA THR A 12 -3.54 15.31 13.42
C THR A 12 -4.87 16.05 13.23
N LEU A 13 -5.98 15.33 13.10
CA LEU A 13 -7.30 15.93 12.88
C LEU A 13 -7.90 16.58 14.14
N ARG A 14 -7.27 16.42 15.32
CA ARG A 14 -7.69 17.09 16.56
C ARG A 14 -7.32 18.56 16.59
N THR A 15 -6.24 18.94 15.91
CA THR A 15 -5.67 20.29 15.94
C THR A 15 -5.58 20.93 14.56
N THR A 16 -5.86 20.20 13.49
CA THR A 16 -5.71 20.68 12.11
C THR A 16 -6.91 20.33 11.24
N THR A 17 -7.42 21.34 10.52
CA THR A 17 -8.33 21.14 9.39
C THR A 17 -7.52 20.68 8.19
N TYR A 18 -7.42 19.37 7.99
CA TYR A 18 -6.58 18.77 6.95
C TYR A 18 -7.36 18.58 5.64
N LEU A 19 -6.96 19.29 4.58
CA LEU A 19 -7.64 19.29 3.27
C LEU A 19 -6.75 18.81 2.11
N ASN A 20 -5.68 18.05 2.38
CA ASN A 20 -4.70 17.60 1.37
C ASN A 20 -4.46 16.06 1.37
N THR A 21 -5.49 15.27 1.71
CA THR A 21 -5.37 13.81 1.85
C THR A 21 -5.04 13.10 0.53
N CYS A 22 -5.31 13.74 -0.60
CA CYS A 22 -4.95 13.21 -1.92
C CYS A 22 -3.43 13.11 -2.14
N SER A 23 -2.63 13.93 -1.45
CA SER A 23 -1.17 13.87 -1.54
C SER A 23 -0.60 12.84 -0.55
N LEU A 24 -0.87 13.02 0.75
CA LEU A 24 -0.45 12.10 1.79
C LEU A 24 -1.49 12.14 2.92
N ALA A 25 -2.09 11.00 3.24
CA ALA A 25 -3.05 10.95 4.34
C ALA A 25 -2.37 11.19 5.70
N PRO A 26 -3.07 11.79 6.68
CA PRO A 26 -2.59 11.82 8.06
C PRO A 26 -2.30 10.41 8.58
N LEU A 27 -1.26 10.26 9.39
CA LEU A 27 -0.84 8.96 9.93
C LEU A 27 -1.86 8.44 10.94
N ALA A 28 -2.46 7.28 10.64
CA ALA A 28 -3.34 6.59 11.58
C ALA A 28 -2.55 5.96 12.74
N VAL A 29 -3.14 5.93 13.94
CA VAL A 29 -2.56 5.32 15.15
C VAL A 29 -2.19 3.85 14.89
N ARG A 30 -3.10 3.07 14.29
CA ARG A 30 -2.83 1.66 13.97
C ARG A 30 -1.68 1.45 12.98
N VAL A 31 -1.47 2.40 12.05
CA VAL A 31 -0.41 2.32 11.04
C VAL A 31 0.94 2.68 11.66
N ARG A 32 0.98 3.67 12.56
CA ARG A 32 2.15 3.95 13.39
C ARG A 32 2.57 2.72 14.18
N ALA A 33 1.63 2.10 14.90
CA ALA A 33 1.92 0.91 15.69
C ALA A 33 2.42 -0.27 14.82
N ALA A 34 1.95 -0.38 13.57
CA ALA A 34 2.44 -1.40 12.64
C ALA A 34 3.88 -1.12 12.17
N HIS A 35 4.26 0.14 11.98
CA HIS A 35 5.64 0.51 11.66
C HIS A 35 6.58 0.26 12.83
N GLU A 36 6.17 0.61 14.04
CA GLU A 36 6.94 0.35 15.27
C GLU A 36 7.19 -1.16 15.42
N ARG A 37 6.15 -1.99 15.29
CA ARG A 37 6.32 -3.46 15.28
C ARG A 37 7.27 -3.97 14.20
N PHE A 38 7.18 -3.42 12.98
CA PHE A 38 8.09 -3.81 11.91
C PHE A 38 9.56 -3.51 12.27
N LEU A 39 9.83 -2.37 12.92
CA LEU A 39 11.17 -2.02 13.38
C LEU A 39 11.63 -2.96 14.51
N ASP A 40 10.76 -3.23 15.48
CA ASP A 40 11.06 -4.14 16.59
C ASP A 40 11.36 -5.57 16.08
N GLU A 41 10.56 -6.07 15.14
CA GLU A 41 10.78 -7.36 14.48
C GLU A 41 12.12 -7.40 13.75
N TRP A 42 12.47 -6.33 13.03
CA TRP A 42 13.74 -6.26 12.32
C TRP A 42 14.92 -6.26 13.29
N GLU A 43 14.85 -5.48 14.37
CA GLU A 43 15.91 -5.43 15.39
C GLU A 43 16.11 -6.79 16.06
N ALA A 44 15.03 -7.47 16.42
CA ALA A 44 15.08 -8.73 17.15
C ALA A 44 15.52 -9.93 16.30
N LEU A 45 15.07 -10.00 15.04
CA LEU A 45 15.19 -11.18 14.18
C LEU A 45 16.23 -11.00 13.06
N GLY A 46 16.60 -9.76 12.74
CA GLY A 46 17.44 -9.45 11.59
C GLY A 46 16.84 -10.01 10.30
N ALA A 47 17.63 -10.74 9.52
CA ALA A 47 17.15 -11.33 8.27
C ALA A 47 16.09 -12.42 8.46
N SER A 48 15.95 -13.02 9.67
CA SER A 48 14.96 -14.08 9.89
C SER A 48 13.52 -13.58 9.87
N ALA A 49 13.32 -12.27 10.11
CA ALA A 49 12.03 -11.61 10.00
C ALA A 49 11.33 -11.85 8.65
N TRP A 50 12.09 -12.02 7.56
CA TRP A 50 11.54 -12.32 6.24
C TRP A 50 10.67 -13.58 6.23
N TYR A 51 11.20 -14.69 6.72
CA TYR A 51 10.53 -15.98 6.64
C TYR A 51 9.65 -16.27 7.86
N GLU A 52 9.95 -15.68 9.02
CA GLU A 52 9.14 -15.85 10.22
C GLU A 52 7.87 -15.00 10.20
N VAL A 53 7.94 -13.77 9.68
CA VAL A 53 6.83 -12.79 9.84
C VAL A 53 6.43 -12.15 8.51
N TRP A 54 7.37 -11.55 7.80
CA TRP A 54 7.03 -10.60 6.72
C TRP A 54 6.45 -11.27 5.47
N ILE A 55 6.93 -12.45 5.07
CA ILE A 55 6.35 -13.18 3.94
C ILE A 55 4.86 -13.49 4.22
N SER A 56 4.54 -13.96 5.41
CA SER A 56 3.16 -14.24 5.82
C SER A 56 2.31 -12.96 5.89
N ALA A 57 2.89 -11.86 6.39
CA ALA A 57 2.21 -10.56 6.43
C ALA A 57 1.89 -10.02 5.00
N LEU A 58 2.84 -10.13 4.06
CA LEU A 58 2.65 -9.77 2.66
C LEU A 58 1.60 -10.66 1.98
N ASP A 59 1.55 -11.94 2.34
CA ASP A 59 0.56 -12.89 1.85
C ASP A 59 -0.86 -12.53 2.31
N ALA A 60 -1.00 -12.21 3.60
CA ALA A 60 -2.25 -11.72 4.18
C ALA A 60 -2.69 -10.36 3.60
N LEU A 61 -1.73 -9.49 3.28
CA LEU A 61 -1.99 -8.21 2.61
C LEU A 61 -2.62 -8.44 1.24
N ARG A 62 -2.03 -9.32 0.41
CA ARG A 62 -2.60 -9.67 -0.90
C ARG A 62 -4.03 -10.18 -0.78
N ALA A 63 -4.30 -11.08 0.16
CA ALA A 63 -5.64 -11.60 0.39
C ALA A 63 -6.66 -10.52 0.80
N LYS A 64 -6.25 -9.56 1.65
CA LYS A 64 -7.11 -8.44 2.07
C LYS A 64 -7.42 -7.50 0.90
N VAL A 65 -6.41 -7.13 0.12
CA VAL A 65 -6.58 -6.24 -1.05
C VAL A 65 -7.44 -6.91 -2.12
N ALA A 66 -7.19 -8.20 -2.40
CA ALA A 66 -7.98 -8.98 -3.34
C ALA A 66 -9.48 -8.95 -3.01
N ARG A 67 -9.87 -9.09 -1.73
CA ARG A 67 -11.27 -8.97 -1.31
C ARG A 67 -11.87 -7.59 -1.56
N VAL A 68 -11.10 -6.52 -1.35
CA VAL A 68 -11.57 -5.15 -1.61
C VAL A 68 -11.79 -4.92 -3.10
N LEU A 69 -10.92 -5.47 -3.94
CA LEU A 69 -10.97 -5.31 -5.40
C LEU A 69 -11.87 -6.34 -6.12
N GLY A 70 -12.36 -7.36 -5.42
CA GLY A 70 -13.10 -8.47 -6.04
C GLY A 70 -12.22 -9.40 -6.90
N ALA A 71 -10.92 -9.47 -6.62
CA ALA A 71 -9.93 -10.27 -7.35
C ALA A 71 -9.54 -11.54 -6.57
N LYS A 72 -8.76 -12.41 -7.22
CA LYS A 72 -8.03 -13.50 -6.55
C LYS A 72 -6.73 -12.96 -5.96
N LYS A 73 -6.24 -13.61 -4.92
CA LYS A 73 -5.01 -13.22 -4.23
C LYS A 73 -3.80 -13.28 -5.16
N GLU A 74 -3.76 -14.26 -6.05
CA GLU A 74 -2.68 -14.52 -7.01
C GLU A 74 -2.60 -13.42 -8.07
N GLU A 75 -3.65 -12.62 -8.24
CA GLU A 75 -3.70 -11.46 -9.15
C GLU A 75 -3.13 -10.19 -8.51
N ILE A 76 -2.72 -10.22 -7.24
CA ILE A 76 -2.21 -9.04 -6.51
C ILE A 76 -0.68 -9.02 -6.45
N ALA A 77 -0.09 -8.19 -7.31
CA ALA A 77 1.30 -7.78 -7.18
C ALA A 77 1.46 -6.62 -6.18
N LEU A 78 2.52 -6.64 -5.37
CA LEU A 78 2.85 -5.57 -4.43
C LEU A 78 4.02 -4.75 -4.99
N ALA A 79 3.87 -3.43 -5.01
CA ALA A 79 4.88 -2.47 -5.45
C ALA A 79 5.00 -1.32 -4.43
N PRO A 80 6.18 -0.69 -4.29
CA PRO A 80 6.40 0.35 -3.28
C PRO A 80 5.68 1.68 -3.61
N SER A 81 5.27 1.90 -4.87
CA SER A 81 4.50 3.07 -5.28
C SER A 81 3.77 2.80 -6.60
N VAL A 82 2.80 3.66 -6.93
CA VAL A 82 2.06 3.61 -8.21
C VAL A 82 3.02 3.82 -9.39
N SER A 83 3.94 4.78 -9.31
CA SER A 83 4.91 5.05 -10.38
C SER A 83 5.82 3.86 -10.65
N VAL A 84 6.26 3.14 -9.61
CA VAL A 84 7.06 1.92 -9.79
C VAL A 84 6.23 0.80 -10.41
N ALA A 85 4.98 0.62 -9.99
CA ALA A 85 4.07 -0.37 -10.57
C ALA A 85 3.80 -0.10 -12.06
N LEU A 86 3.52 1.16 -12.42
CA LEU A 86 3.26 1.56 -13.79
C LEU A 86 4.48 1.32 -14.70
N SER A 87 5.66 1.74 -14.25
CA SER A 87 6.91 1.50 -14.98
C SER A 87 7.19 0.01 -15.17
N ALA A 88 6.94 -0.82 -14.15
CA ALA A 88 7.13 -2.27 -14.24
C ALA A 88 6.21 -2.90 -15.30
N VAL A 89 4.93 -2.53 -15.30
CA VAL A 89 3.96 -3.00 -16.31
C VAL A 89 4.36 -2.52 -17.70
N ALA A 90 4.66 -1.24 -17.85
CA ALA A 90 5.05 -0.67 -19.14
C ALA A 90 6.31 -1.34 -19.71
N SER A 91 7.28 -1.69 -18.87
CA SER A 91 8.54 -2.31 -19.30
C SER A 91 8.39 -3.79 -19.67
N ALA A 92 7.30 -4.44 -19.23
CA ALA A 92 7.07 -5.87 -19.45
C ALA A 92 6.33 -6.18 -20.76
N LEU A 93 5.82 -5.16 -21.46
CA LEU A 93 5.11 -5.32 -22.73
C LEU A 93 6.08 -5.26 -23.91
N ASP A 94 5.82 -6.08 -24.94
CA ASP A 94 6.52 -5.99 -26.22
C ASP A 94 5.80 -4.99 -27.15
N TYR A 95 6.51 -3.93 -27.52
CA TYR A 95 6.01 -2.88 -28.38
C TYR A 95 6.33 -3.11 -29.87
N ALA A 96 7.06 -4.17 -30.23
CA ALA A 96 7.43 -4.43 -31.62
C ALA A 96 6.21 -4.73 -32.51
N GLU A 97 5.25 -5.53 -32.02
CA GLU A 97 4.03 -5.86 -32.77
C GLU A 97 2.96 -4.76 -32.74
N ARG A 98 2.83 -4.06 -31.60
CA ARG A 98 1.85 -3.00 -31.39
C ARG A 98 2.48 -1.77 -30.72
N PRO A 99 3.18 -0.91 -31.49
CA PRO A 99 4.02 0.17 -30.96
C PRO A 99 3.23 1.42 -30.51
N ARG A 100 1.94 1.29 -30.20
CA ARG A 100 1.07 2.43 -29.85
C ARG A 100 0.54 2.29 -28.44
N VAL A 101 0.85 3.28 -27.60
CA VAL A 101 0.26 3.46 -26.27
C VAL A 101 -0.74 4.61 -26.35
N VAL A 102 -1.95 4.38 -25.84
CA VAL A 102 -3.00 5.40 -25.78
C VAL A 102 -3.17 5.79 -24.32
N LEU A 103 -3.07 7.09 -24.05
CA LEU A 103 -3.26 7.70 -22.74
C LEU A 103 -4.38 8.74 -22.84
N SER A 104 -4.99 9.06 -21.70
CA SER A 104 -5.87 10.23 -21.61
C SER A 104 -5.05 11.52 -21.51
N ASP A 105 -5.67 12.68 -21.71
CA ASP A 105 -5.07 14.00 -21.53
C ASP A 105 -4.88 14.39 -20.04
N MET A 106 -5.37 13.56 -19.12
CA MET A 106 -5.27 13.74 -17.67
C MET A 106 -4.09 12.97 -17.04
N GLU A 107 -3.28 12.30 -17.86
CA GLU A 107 -2.05 11.59 -17.46
C GLU A 107 -0.78 12.39 -17.83
#